data_AF-A0A705WVV9-F1
#
_entry.id   AF-A0A705WVV9-F1
#
_cell.length_a   1.000
_cell.length_b   1.000
_cell.length_c   1.000
_cell.angle_alpha   90.00
_cell.angle_beta   90.00
_cell.angle_gamma   90.00
#
_symmetry.space_group_name_H-M   'P 1'
#
loop_
_entity.id
_entity.type
_entity.pdbx_description
1 polymer ?
#
loop_
_entity_poly.entity_id
_entity_poly.type
_entity_poly.pdbx_seq_one_letter_code
_entity_poly.pdbx_strand_id
1 'polypeptide(L)'
;DWVNWNRLDEDEQYRGRYQISVKPQGYQQAVTVKLVNLEQAGKPVADAASLQRYSTEMMNVISAGLDKTATDAANAAQNRSAATMDVQSAADDTGLPMLVVRGPFNLVWQRLPAALEKVGMKVTDSTRSQGSMAVTYKPLSDSDWRDLGASDPGLASGDYKLQVGDLDNRSSLQFIDPKGHTLTQSQNDALVAVFQAAFNK
;
A
#
# COMPACT_ATOMS: atom_id res chain seq x y z
N ASP A 1 34.15 2.44 -8.54
CA ASP A 1 34.91 1.90 -7.40
C ASP A 1 34.61 0.41 -7.25
N TRP A 2 35.24 -0.29 -6.30
CA TRP A 2 34.89 -1.66 -5.92
C TRP A 2 33.59 -1.68 -5.10
N VAL A 3 32.74 -2.65 -5.38
CA VAL A 3 31.55 -3.00 -4.59
C VAL A 3 31.83 -4.33 -3.91
N ASN A 4 31.82 -4.35 -2.58
CA ASN A 4 31.96 -5.59 -1.82
C ASN A 4 30.57 -6.19 -1.58
N TRP A 5 30.42 -7.46 -1.92
CA TRP A 5 29.21 -8.22 -1.63
C TRP A 5 29.29 -8.82 -0.23
N ASN A 6 28.13 -9.00 0.39
CA ASN A 6 28.00 -9.68 1.66
C ASN A 6 26.87 -10.71 1.56
N ARG A 7 27.25 -11.93 1.24
CA ARG A 7 26.36 -13.05 0.97
C ARG A 7 26.59 -14.15 1.98
N LEU A 8 25.50 -14.63 2.58
CA LEU A 8 25.53 -15.68 3.59
C LEU A 8 25.83 -17.07 3.01
N ASP A 9 25.66 -17.25 1.70
CA ASP A 9 25.89 -18.49 0.98
C ASP A 9 27.31 -18.61 0.39
N GLU A 10 28.23 -17.73 0.81
CA GLU A 10 29.62 -17.69 0.33
C GLU A 10 30.63 -17.68 1.47
N ASP A 11 31.57 -18.62 1.41
CA ASP A 11 32.69 -18.70 2.36
C ASP A 11 33.66 -17.53 2.16
N GLU A 12 33.95 -17.18 0.90
CA GLU A 12 34.77 -16.04 0.52
C GLU A 12 33.96 -15.04 -0.29
N GLN A 13 33.90 -13.80 0.20
CA GLN A 13 33.10 -12.75 -0.41
C GLN A 13 33.71 -12.22 -1.70
N TYR A 14 32.84 -11.85 -2.62
CA TYR A 14 33.23 -11.25 -3.89
C TYR A 14 33.24 -9.73 -3.83
N ARG A 15 34.09 -9.14 -4.66
CA ARG A 15 34.04 -7.72 -5.00
C ARG A 15 33.99 -7.52 -6.50
N GLY A 16 33.13 -6.61 -6.94
CA GLY A 16 32.93 -6.31 -8.36
C GLY A 16 33.17 -4.84 -8.67
N ARG A 17 33.71 -4.55 -9.87
CA ARG A 17 33.71 -3.21 -10.46
C ARG A 17 32.71 -3.19 -11.60
N TYR A 18 31.86 -2.18 -11.60
CA TYR A 18 30.75 -2.09 -12.55
C TYR A 18 30.80 -0.80 -13.33
N GLN A 19 30.42 -0.87 -14.59
CA GLN A 19 30.05 0.27 -15.41
C GLN A 19 28.54 0.21 -15.62
N ILE A 20 27.84 1.23 -15.12
CA ILE A 20 26.39 1.36 -15.23
C ILE A 20 26.11 2.49 -16.20
N SER A 21 25.21 2.27 -17.16
CA SER A 21 24.81 3.30 -18.11
C SER A 21 23.31 3.23 -18.39
N VAL A 22 22.69 4.38 -18.61
CA VAL A 22 21.30 4.48 -19.08
C VAL A 22 21.33 4.93 -20.54
N LYS A 23 20.65 4.20 -21.41
CA LYS A 23 20.57 4.53 -22.84
C LYS A 23 19.13 4.44 -23.32
N PRO A 24 18.68 5.33 -24.22
CA PRO A 24 17.38 5.17 -24.86
C PRO A 24 17.38 3.94 -25.77
N GLN A 25 16.34 3.12 -25.67
CA GLN A 25 16.11 1.96 -26.53
C GLN A 25 14.65 1.98 -27.01
N GLY A 26 14.46 2.41 -28.25
CA GLY A 26 13.12 2.70 -28.78
C GLY A 26 12.45 3.82 -27.97
N TYR A 27 11.26 3.54 -27.45
CA TYR A 27 10.47 4.47 -26.63
C TYR A 27 10.74 4.37 -25.11
N GLN A 28 11.66 3.51 -24.69
CA GLN A 28 11.95 3.26 -23.27
C GLN A 28 13.42 3.58 -22.93
N GLN A 29 13.71 3.77 -21.64
CA GLN A 29 15.08 3.84 -21.14
C GLN A 29 15.57 2.45 -20.74
N ALA A 30 16.76 2.07 -21.17
CA ALA A 30 17.41 0.82 -20.80
C ALA A 30 18.57 1.09 -19.84
N VAL A 31 18.51 0.46 -18.66
CA VAL A 31 19.63 0.41 -17.72
C VAL A 31 20.51 -0.77 -18.08
N THR A 32 21.79 -0.52 -18.33
CA THR A 32 22.79 -1.55 -18.63
C THR A 32 23.80 -1.63 -17.50
N VAL A 33 24.00 -2.83 -16.98
CA VAL A 33 25.04 -3.15 -16.01
C VAL A 33 26.12 -3.97 -16.72
N LYS A 34 27.35 -3.48 -16.70
CA LYS A 34 28.52 -4.20 -17.20
C LYS A 34 29.48 -4.47 -16.04
N LEU A 35 29.71 -5.74 -15.74
CA LEU A 35 30.76 -6.17 -14.82
C LEU A 35 32.13 -6.03 -15.51
N VAL A 36 32.98 -5.16 -14.97
CA VAL A 36 34.31 -4.81 -15.51
C VAL A 36 35.40 -5.69 -14.91
N ASN A 37 35.37 -5.87 -13.58
CA ASN A 37 36.26 -6.77 -12.87
C ASN A 37 35.48 -7.49 -11.78
N LEU A 38 35.83 -8.75 -11.55
CA LEU A 38 35.31 -9.56 -10.46
C LEU A 38 36.48 -10.22 -9.75
N GLU A 39 36.47 -10.16 -8.42
CA GLU A 39 37.47 -10.81 -7.59
C GLU A 39 36.82 -11.52 -6.41
N GLN A 40 37.41 -12.64 -6.01
CA GLN A 40 37.10 -13.36 -4.76
C GLN A 40 38.40 -13.51 -3.97
N ALA A 41 38.39 -13.10 -2.70
CA ALA A 41 39.58 -13.09 -1.84
C ALA A 41 40.84 -12.45 -2.50
N GLY A 42 40.64 -11.40 -3.29
CA GLY A 42 41.71 -10.67 -3.99
C GLY A 42 42.25 -11.35 -5.25
N LYS A 43 41.66 -12.46 -5.70
CA LYS A 43 42.00 -13.14 -6.96
C LYS A 43 40.96 -12.85 -8.04
N PRO A 44 41.38 -12.54 -9.28
CA PRO A 44 40.45 -12.37 -10.39
C PRO A 44 39.62 -13.63 -10.66
N VAL A 45 38.32 -13.45 -10.85
CA VAL A 45 37.37 -14.52 -11.21
C VAL A 45 36.81 -14.27 -12.60
N ALA A 46 36.76 -15.32 -13.42
CA ALA A 46 36.33 -15.24 -14.82
C ALA A 46 35.38 -16.37 -15.25
N ASP A 47 34.90 -17.19 -14.32
CA ASP A 47 33.93 -18.23 -14.66
C ASP A 47 32.56 -17.60 -14.99
N ALA A 48 31.86 -18.21 -15.95
CA ALA A 48 30.63 -17.64 -16.49
C ALA A 48 29.51 -17.52 -15.44
N ALA A 49 29.44 -18.46 -14.49
CA ALA A 49 28.39 -18.50 -13.48
C ALA A 49 28.53 -17.33 -12.50
N SER A 50 29.74 -17.09 -11.99
CA SER A 50 30.03 -15.96 -11.11
C SER A 50 29.84 -14.64 -11.84
N LEU A 51 30.35 -14.50 -13.07
CA LEU A 51 30.17 -13.26 -13.85
C LEU A 51 28.68 -12.93 -14.06
N GLN A 52 27.86 -13.92 -14.42
CA GLN A 52 26.42 -13.74 -14.58
C GLN A 52 25.74 -13.42 -13.25
N ARG A 53 26.08 -14.14 -12.19
CA ARG A 53 25.51 -13.96 -10.85
C ARG A 53 25.76 -12.55 -10.34
N TYR A 54 27.01 -12.08 -10.30
CA TYR A 54 27.31 -10.74 -9.78
C TYR A 54 26.91 -9.59 -10.70
N SER A 55 26.70 -9.85 -11.99
CA SER A 55 26.03 -8.89 -12.87
C SER A 55 24.54 -8.78 -12.53
N THR A 56 23.87 -9.92 -12.29
CA THR A 56 22.47 -9.98 -11.88
C THR A 56 22.26 -9.37 -10.50
N GLU A 57 23.16 -9.61 -9.54
CA GLU A 57 23.09 -9.01 -8.21
C GLU A 57 23.11 -7.49 -8.27
N MET A 58 24.01 -6.90 -9.06
CA MET A 58 24.04 -5.45 -9.25
C MET A 58 22.77 -4.94 -9.94
N MET A 59 22.23 -5.67 -10.91
CA MET A 59 20.95 -5.32 -11.54
C MET A 59 19.80 -5.33 -10.51
N ASN A 60 19.74 -6.37 -9.66
CA ASN A 60 18.71 -6.49 -8.62
C ASN A 60 18.80 -5.36 -7.59
N VAL A 61 20.02 -4.96 -7.20
CA VAL A 61 20.22 -3.80 -6.31
C VAL A 61 19.67 -2.52 -6.94
N ILE A 62 19.92 -2.30 -8.23
CA ILE A 62 19.39 -1.12 -8.95
C ILE A 62 17.86 -1.19 -9.02
N SER A 63 17.29 -2.33 -9.43
CA SER A 63 15.84 -2.51 -9.51
C SER A 63 15.15 -2.27 -8.16
N ALA A 64 15.65 -2.91 -7.09
CA ALA A 64 15.12 -2.71 -5.75
C ALA A 64 15.28 -1.26 -5.26
N GLY A 65 16.38 -0.58 -5.63
CA GLY A 65 16.58 0.83 -5.34
C GLY A 65 15.59 1.75 -6.07
N LEU A 66 15.27 1.45 -7.33
CA LEU A 66 14.25 2.17 -8.11
C LEU A 66 12.85 1.95 -7.53
N ASP A 67 12.48 0.71 -7.22
CA ASP A 67 11.21 0.37 -6.58
C ASP A 67 11.06 1.07 -5.22
N LYS A 68 12.13 1.05 -4.42
CA LYS A 68 12.16 1.77 -3.14
C LYS A 68 12.01 3.27 -3.35
N THR A 69 12.71 3.87 -4.31
CA THR A 69 12.61 5.30 -4.59
C THR A 69 11.21 5.69 -5.06
N ALA A 70 10.59 4.89 -5.92
CA ALA A 70 9.21 5.12 -6.37
C ALA A 70 8.21 4.99 -5.21
N THR A 71 8.38 3.98 -4.36
CA THR A 71 7.57 3.76 -3.17
C THR A 71 7.74 4.89 -2.16
N ASP A 72 8.97 5.30 -1.87
CA ASP A 72 9.28 6.39 -0.96
C ASP A 72 8.79 7.74 -1.51
N ALA A 73 8.88 7.97 -2.81
CA ALA A 73 8.34 9.17 -3.45
C ALA A 73 6.81 9.20 -3.39
N ALA A 74 6.14 8.07 -3.65
CA ALA A 74 4.70 7.94 -3.48
C ALA A 74 4.30 8.18 -2.02
N ASN A 75 4.97 7.53 -1.06
CA ASN A 75 4.75 7.73 0.37
C ASN A 75 5.04 9.16 0.82
N ALA A 76 6.07 9.81 0.29
CA ALA A 76 6.43 11.19 0.64
C ALA A 76 5.48 12.20 0.01
N ALA A 77 5.06 12.01 -1.24
CA ALA A 77 3.97 12.78 -1.83
C ALA A 77 2.71 12.62 -0.99
N GLN A 78 2.43 11.39 -0.56
CA GLN A 78 1.30 11.04 0.27
C GLN A 78 1.37 11.63 1.69
N ASN A 79 2.56 11.70 2.30
CA ASN A 79 2.78 12.30 3.62
C ASN A 79 2.83 13.84 3.56
N ARG A 80 3.31 14.43 2.44
CA ARG A 80 3.23 15.87 2.18
C ARG A 80 1.80 16.31 1.93
N SER A 81 0.98 15.46 1.33
CA SER A 81 -0.46 15.51 1.53
C SER A 81 -0.83 14.99 2.92
N ALA A 82 -0.58 15.83 3.93
CA ALA A 82 -1.52 16.02 5.03
C ALA A 82 -2.89 16.55 4.52
N ALA A 83 -3.21 16.29 3.24
CA ALA A 83 -4.38 16.73 2.52
C ALA A 83 -5.47 15.70 2.80
N THR A 84 -6.63 16.24 3.08
CA THR A 84 -7.85 15.53 3.40
C THR A 84 -8.02 14.26 2.55
N MET A 85 -8.34 13.14 3.21
CA MET A 85 -8.77 11.95 2.49
C MET A 85 -10.23 12.16 2.14
N ASP A 86 -10.48 12.66 0.93
CA ASP A 86 -11.84 12.89 0.47
C ASP A 86 -12.56 11.54 0.31
N VAL A 87 -13.80 11.47 0.81
CA VAL A 87 -14.64 10.29 0.76
C VAL A 87 -15.85 10.60 -0.12
N GLN A 88 -16.18 9.69 -1.03
CA GLN A 88 -17.30 9.82 -1.94
C GLN A 88 -18.13 8.55 -1.94
N SER A 89 -19.44 8.68 -2.13
CA SER A 89 -20.30 7.54 -2.42
C SER A 89 -20.14 7.11 -3.87
N ALA A 90 -20.11 5.81 -4.12
CA ALA A 90 -20.04 5.20 -5.44
C ALA A 90 -20.81 3.87 -5.45
N ALA A 91 -20.85 3.24 -6.61
CA ALA A 91 -21.30 1.86 -6.76
C ALA A 91 -20.19 1.03 -7.42
N ASP A 92 -20.10 -0.24 -7.05
CA ASP A 92 -19.23 -1.19 -7.74
C ASP A 92 -19.78 -1.58 -9.12
N ASP A 93 -19.04 -2.43 -9.84
CA ASP A 93 -19.42 -2.89 -11.19
C ASP A 93 -20.76 -3.66 -11.25
N THR A 94 -21.28 -4.07 -10.09
CA THR A 94 -22.57 -4.76 -9.94
C THR A 94 -23.70 -3.82 -9.49
N GLY A 95 -23.39 -2.55 -9.24
CA GLY A 95 -24.34 -1.54 -8.76
C GLY A 95 -24.54 -1.55 -7.24
N LEU A 96 -23.72 -2.29 -6.48
CA LEU A 96 -23.80 -2.31 -5.03
C LEU A 96 -23.05 -1.11 -4.43
N PRO A 97 -23.57 -0.47 -3.39
CA PRO A 97 -22.99 0.75 -2.85
C PRO A 97 -21.65 0.50 -2.17
N MET A 98 -20.74 1.45 -2.34
CA MET A 98 -19.44 1.49 -1.66
C MET A 98 -19.00 2.93 -1.44
N LEU A 99 -18.01 3.14 -0.56
CA LEU A 99 -17.29 4.40 -0.48
C LEU A 99 -16.03 4.33 -1.32
N VAL A 100 -15.63 5.45 -1.90
CA VAL A 100 -14.32 5.64 -2.52
C VAL A 100 -13.56 6.69 -1.72
N VAL A 101 -12.39 6.29 -1.21
CA VAL A 101 -11.50 7.13 -0.42
C VAL A 101 -10.32 7.55 -1.27
N ARG A 102 -9.98 8.85 -1.24
CA ARG A 102 -8.80 9.38 -1.91
C ARG A 102 -7.53 8.95 -1.18
N GLY A 103 -6.81 8.01 -1.78
CA GLY A 103 -5.57 7.45 -1.29
C GLY A 103 -5.33 6.04 -1.80
N PRO A 104 -4.08 5.66 -2.13
CA PRO A 104 -3.76 4.31 -2.56
C PRO A 104 -4.03 3.27 -1.46
N PHE A 105 -4.24 2.02 -1.85
CA PHE A 105 -4.61 0.91 -0.95
C PHE A 105 -3.74 0.86 0.31
N ASN A 106 -2.42 0.93 0.17
CA ASN A 106 -1.49 0.79 1.29
C ASN A 106 -1.67 1.87 2.36
N LEU A 107 -1.98 3.09 1.95
CA LEU A 107 -2.19 4.20 2.85
C LEU A 107 -3.54 4.09 3.54
N VAL A 108 -4.61 3.86 2.76
CA VAL A 108 -5.95 3.72 3.32
C VAL A 108 -5.95 2.57 4.32
N TRP A 109 -5.39 1.42 3.95
CA TRP A 109 -5.21 0.26 4.82
C TRP A 109 -4.50 0.60 6.14
N GLN A 110 -3.42 1.38 6.09
CA GLN A 110 -2.66 1.78 7.28
C GLN A 110 -3.46 2.70 8.21
N ARG A 111 -4.29 3.61 7.66
CA ARG A 111 -5.06 4.60 8.43
C ARG A 111 -6.43 4.09 8.87
N LEU A 112 -6.96 3.08 8.20
CA LEU A 112 -8.32 2.60 8.38
C LEU A 112 -8.64 2.15 9.81
N PRO A 113 -7.78 1.42 10.54
CA PRO A 113 -8.08 1.02 11.92
C PRO A 113 -8.35 2.22 12.85
N ALA A 114 -7.54 3.28 12.75
CA ALA A 114 -7.71 4.49 13.56
C ALA A 114 -8.97 5.28 13.15
N ALA A 115 -9.31 5.31 11.86
CA ALA A 115 -10.55 5.92 11.38
C ALA A 115 -11.78 5.13 11.84
N LEU A 116 -11.72 3.79 11.80
CA LEU A 116 -12.79 2.89 12.24
C LEU A 116 -13.07 3.04 13.74
N GLU A 117 -12.03 3.15 14.56
CA GLU A 117 -12.18 3.34 16.01
C GLU A 117 -12.96 4.62 16.35
N LYS A 118 -12.71 5.72 15.63
CA LYS A 118 -13.41 7.00 15.79
C LYS A 118 -14.91 6.94 15.46
N VAL A 119 -15.33 5.95 14.67
CA VAL A 119 -16.73 5.79 14.24
C VAL A 119 -17.43 4.64 14.95
N GLY A 120 -16.85 4.14 16.05
CA GLY A 120 -17.42 3.07 16.86
C GLY A 120 -17.27 1.67 16.26
N MET A 121 -16.34 1.49 15.31
CA MET A 121 -16.02 0.20 14.69
C MET A 121 -14.69 -0.33 15.22
N LYS A 122 -14.75 -1.37 16.06
CA LYS A 122 -13.54 -2.03 16.58
C LYS A 122 -13.09 -3.12 15.61
N VAL A 123 -11.86 -3.02 15.09
CA VAL A 123 -11.26 -4.08 14.27
C VAL A 123 -11.01 -5.32 15.12
N THR A 124 -11.54 -6.46 14.69
CA THR A 124 -11.39 -7.77 15.36
C THR A 124 -10.47 -8.72 14.59
N ASP A 125 -10.42 -8.59 13.27
CA ASP A 125 -9.49 -9.31 12.40
C ASP A 125 -9.14 -8.47 11.17
N SER A 126 -7.96 -8.70 10.59
CA SER A 126 -7.52 -8.00 9.38
C SER A 126 -6.56 -8.86 8.55
N THR A 127 -6.90 -9.07 7.28
CA THR A 127 -6.07 -9.80 6.31
C THR A 127 -5.77 -8.91 5.11
N ARG A 128 -4.59 -8.29 5.10
CA ARG A 128 -4.18 -7.32 4.07
C ARG A 128 -4.13 -7.92 2.67
N SER A 129 -3.64 -9.15 2.51
CA SER A 129 -3.56 -9.83 1.21
C SER A 129 -4.93 -10.11 0.59
N GLN A 130 -6.00 -10.12 1.40
CA GLN A 130 -7.38 -10.27 0.96
C GLN A 130 -8.15 -8.94 0.94
N GLY A 131 -7.52 -7.83 1.36
CA GLY A 131 -8.19 -6.55 1.53
C GLY A 131 -9.39 -6.63 2.48
N SER A 132 -9.36 -7.49 3.51
CA SER A 132 -10.54 -7.76 4.34
C SER A 132 -10.28 -7.41 5.81
N MET A 133 -11.20 -6.68 6.43
CA MET A 133 -11.24 -6.46 7.89
C MET A 133 -12.58 -6.93 8.45
N ALA A 134 -12.54 -7.60 9.60
CA ALA A 134 -13.74 -7.83 10.42
C ALA A 134 -13.81 -6.71 11.49
N VAL A 135 -15.00 -6.13 11.67
CA VAL A 135 -15.23 -5.07 12.64
C VAL A 135 -16.47 -5.34 13.45
N THR A 136 -16.45 -5.03 14.73
CA THR A 136 -17.66 -4.98 15.58
C THR A 136 -18.07 -3.53 15.73
N TYR A 137 -19.25 -3.18 15.23
CA TYR A 137 -19.81 -1.85 15.30
C TYR A 137 -20.74 -1.69 16.50
N LYS A 138 -20.52 -0.60 17.24
CA LYS A 138 -21.42 -0.10 18.27
C LYS A 138 -21.68 1.40 18.01
N PRO A 139 -22.96 1.83 17.90
CA PRO A 139 -23.28 3.24 17.75
C PRO A 139 -22.68 4.09 18.85
N LEU A 140 -22.18 5.26 18.47
CA LEU A 140 -21.67 6.26 19.39
C LEU A 140 -22.83 6.99 20.08
N SER A 141 -22.52 7.75 21.13
CA SER A 141 -23.51 8.66 21.73
C SER A 141 -23.73 9.90 20.86
N ASP A 142 -24.87 10.58 21.01
CA ASP A 142 -25.16 11.84 20.31
C ASP A 142 -24.11 12.94 20.56
N SER A 143 -23.45 12.92 21.73
CA SER A 143 -22.30 13.80 22.00
C SER A 143 -21.08 13.43 21.18
N ASP A 144 -20.75 12.15 21.10
CA ASP A 144 -19.56 11.67 20.37
C ASP A 144 -19.71 11.88 18.86
N TRP A 145 -20.92 11.70 18.32
CA TRP A 145 -21.24 12.04 16.92
C TRP A 145 -21.05 13.53 16.63
N ARG A 146 -21.55 14.40 17.51
CA ARG A 146 -21.34 15.85 17.41
C ARG A 146 -19.87 16.23 17.51
N ASP A 147 -19.14 15.60 18.42
CA ASP A 147 -17.70 15.83 18.55
C ASP A 147 -16.99 15.42 17.26
N LEU A 148 -17.29 14.25 16.69
CA LEU A 148 -16.78 13.79 15.40
C LEU A 148 -17.11 14.77 14.26
N GLY A 149 -18.25 15.47 14.33
CA GLY A 149 -18.72 16.39 13.30
C GLY A 149 -19.57 15.70 12.23
N ALA A 150 -20.21 14.58 12.59
CA ALA A 150 -21.07 13.80 11.70
C ALA A 150 -22.35 13.35 12.44
N SER A 151 -23.38 12.95 11.68
CA SER A 151 -24.62 12.41 12.24
C SER A 151 -24.57 10.88 12.29
N ASP A 152 -25.36 10.27 13.16
CA ASP A 152 -25.52 8.81 13.21
C ASP A 152 -25.98 8.27 11.83
N PRO A 153 -25.27 7.30 11.24
CA PRO A 153 -25.60 6.77 9.92
C PRO A 153 -26.76 5.77 9.92
N GLY A 154 -27.35 5.43 11.08
CA GLY A 154 -28.48 4.53 11.18
C GLY A 154 -28.12 3.06 10.90
N LEU A 155 -26.89 2.66 11.20
CA LEU A 155 -26.46 1.26 11.13
C LEU A 155 -26.89 0.52 12.40
N ALA A 156 -27.25 -0.77 12.25
CA ALA A 156 -27.52 -1.63 13.40
C ALA A 156 -26.20 -2.04 14.06
N SER A 157 -26.16 -2.14 15.39
CA SER A 157 -24.99 -2.70 16.08
C SER A 157 -24.76 -4.16 15.68
N GLY A 158 -23.51 -4.57 15.48
CA GLY A 158 -23.18 -5.95 15.14
C GLY A 158 -21.83 -6.10 14.46
N ASP A 159 -21.54 -7.31 13.99
CA ASP A 159 -20.31 -7.61 13.28
C ASP A 159 -20.48 -7.36 11.78
N TYR A 160 -19.52 -6.64 11.20
CA TYR A 160 -19.49 -6.31 9.79
C TYR A 160 -18.17 -6.79 9.19
N LYS A 161 -18.23 -7.15 7.90
CA LYS A 161 -17.03 -7.34 7.08
C LYS A 161 -16.83 -6.08 6.24
N LEU A 162 -15.61 -5.56 6.24
CA LEU A 162 -15.19 -4.46 5.39
C LEU A 162 -14.23 -4.99 4.31
N GLN A 163 -14.63 -4.86 3.06
CA GLN A 163 -13.82 -5.15 1.90
C GLN A 163 -13.16 -3.86 1.38
N VAL A 164 -11.84 -3.89 1.25
CA VAL A 164 -11.00 -2.79 0.78
C VAL A 164 -10.40 -3.17 -0.57
N GLY A 165 -10.67 -2.38 -1.60
CA GLY A 165 -10.13 -2.58 -2.95
C GLY A 165 -9.10 -1.52 -3.34
N ASP A 166 -8.17 -1.91 -4.20
CA ASP A 166 -7.18 -1.00 -4.80
C ASP A 166 -7.74 -0.39 -6.09
N LEU A 167 -7.79 0.94 -6.14
CA LEU A 167 -8.20 1.73 -7.31
C LEU A 167 -7.06 2.69 -7.73
N ASP A 168 -5.81 2.22 -7.64
CA ASP A 168 -4.58 2.97 -7.94
C ASP A 168 -4.37 4.15 -6.99
N ASN A 169 -4.84 5.35 -7.35
CA ASN A 169 -4.75 6.53 -6.48
C ASN A 169 -5.91 6.66 -5.48
N ARG A 170 -6.82 5.68 -5.46
CA ARG A 170 -7.99 5.61 -4.57
C ARG A 170 -8.12 4.20 -3.99
N SER A 171 -8.99 4.06 -3.00
CA SER A 171 -9.39 2.76 -2.46
C SER A 171 -10.90 2.68 -2.33
N SER A 172 -11.48 1.53 -2.63
CA SER A 172 -12.90 1.27 -2.33
C SER A 172 -13.04 0.72 -0.92
N LEU A 173 -14.14 1.06 -0.24
CA LEU A 173 -14.56 0.51 1.04
C LEU A 173 -16.00 0.04 0.92
N GLN A 174 -16.24 -1.28 0.99
CA GLN A 174 -17.57 -1.87 0.92
C GLN A 174 -17.87 -2.61 2.22
N PHE A 175 -18.96 -2.20 2.89
CA PHE A 175 -19.42 -2.79 4.15
C PHE A 175 -20.47 -3.86 3.87
N ILE A 176 -20.27 -5.01 4.51
CA ILE A 176 -21.12 -6.19 4.39
C ILE A 176 -21.61 -6.55 5.79
N ASP A 177 -22.93 -6.65 5.93
CA ASP A 177 -23.61 -7.00 7.18
C ASP A 177 -23.34 -8.46 7.59
N PRO A 178 -23.68 -8.88 8.83
CA PRO A 178 -23.45 -10.25 9.27
C PRO A 178 -24.24 -11.31 8.49
N LYS A 179 -25.23 -10.91 7.69
CA LYS A 179 -26.02 -11.78 6.81
C LYS A 179 -25.43 -11.88 5.40
N GLY A 180 -24.35 -11.17 5.11
CA GLY A 180 -23.69 -11.16 3.80
C GLY A 180 -24.26 -10.13 2.82
N HIS A 181 -25.13 -9.22 3.25
CA HIS A 181 -25.66 -8.15 2.40
C HIS A 181 -24.82 -6.89 2.49
N THR A 182 -24.62 -6.21 1.36
CA THR A 182 -24.09 -4.84 1.37
C THR A 182 -25.08 -3.89 2.04
N LEU A 183 -24.57 -2.77 2.57
CA LEU A 183 -25.43 -1.70 3.06
C LEU A 183 -26.39 -1.19 1.98
N THR A 184 -27.46 -0.50 2.39
CA THR A 184 -28.30 0.24 1.44
C THR A 184 -27.56 1.48 0.92
N GLN A 185 -27.99 2.02 -0.22
CA GLN A 185 -27.45 3.28 -0.74
C GLN A 185 -27.56 4.41 0.29
N SER A 186 -28.68 4.52 1.00
CA SER A 186 -28.89 5.55 2.02
C SER A 186 -27.93 5.44 3.20
N GLN A 187 -27.64 4.22 3.67
CA GLN A 187 -26.66 3.99 4.73
C GLN A 187 -25.25 4.28 4.24
N ASN A 188 -24.90 3.88 3.02
CA ASN A 188 -23.61 4.19 2.42
C ASN A 188 -23.40 5.70 2.26
N ASP A 189 -24.39 6.42 1.76
CA ASP A 189 -24.34 7.88 1.60
C ASP A 189 -24.19 8.58 2.95
N ALA A 190 -24.88 8.10 4.00
CA ALA A 190 -24.73 8.63 5.35
C ALA A 190 -23.31 8.44 5.92
N LEU A 191 -22.64 7.34 5.55
CA LEU A 191 -21.27 7.07 5.96
C LEU A 191 -20.22 7.97 5.29
N VAL A 192 -20.56 8.67 4.21
CA VAL A 192 -19.62 9.60 3.53
C VAL A 192 -19.13 10.66 4.51
N ALA A 193 -20.04 11.38 5.17
CA ALA A 193 -19.68 12.44 6.11
C ALA A 193 -18.93 11.89 7.34
N VAL A 194 -19.33 10.70 7.80
CA VAL A 194 -18.72 9.99 8.94
C VAL A 194 -17.26 9.66 8.66
N PHE A 195 -16.96 9.00 7.53
CA PHE A 195 -15.59 8.64 7.18
C PHE A 195 -14.77 9.85 6.73
N GLN A 196 -15.39 10.84 6.08
CA GLN A 196 -14.74 12.11 5.76
C GLN A 196 -14.21 12.80 7.01
N ALA A 197 -14.99 12.81 8.10
CA ALA A 197 -14.57 13.34 9.38
C ALA A 197 -13.52 12.45 10.07
N ALA A 198 -13.71 11.13 10.04
CA ALA A 198 -12.82 10.18 10.72
C ALA A 198 -11.39 10.18 10.18
N PHE A 199 -11.21 10.30 8.85
CA PHE A 199 -9.89 10.35 8.23
C PHE A 199 -9.18 11.70 8.40
N ASN A 200 -9.92 12.78 8.67
CA ASN A 200 -9.39 14.14 8.73
C ASN A 200 -9.22 14.69 10.15
N LYS A 201 -9.77 14.01 11.16
CA LYS A 201 -9.42 14.22 12.57
C LYS A 201 -8.11 13.53 12.94
#